data_AF-A0A831T8Y6-F1
#
_entry.id   AF-A0A831T8Y6-F1
#
_cell.length_a   1.000
_cell.length_b   1.000
_cell.length_c   1.000
_cell.angle_alpha   90.00
_cell.angle_beta   90.00
_cell.angle_gamma   90.00
#
_symmetry.space_group_name_H-M   'P 1'
#
loop_
_entity.id
_entity.type
_entity.pdbx_description
1 polymer ?
#
loop_
_entity_poly.entity_id
_entity_poly.type
_entity_poly.pdbx_seq_one_letter_code
_entity_poly.pdbx_strand_id
1 'polypeptide(L)'
;MAAHSLIVPLEITDVHRMRLKWASRYSQQDLAQVVNEAPGLSQWMPRTGEYLIAGRWRHRDEVVVILEVTTGPNTVRLINHLAEAAAAQGKRLIVMHEQHERRSPLFYAEARMSLLEQILVYEAVIFSLPQMVARLRFERVTGDDPFVMGELLELDHQAFSWLWWNSEDEFSEYLRDPRVDIYLGRDQ
;
A
#
# COMPACT_ATOMS: atom_id res chain seq x y z
N MET A 1 -6.47 -24.51 -30.43
CA MET A 1 -5.34 -24.00 -29.61
C MET A 1 -5.65 -22.56 -29.22
N ALA A 2 -5.96 -22.31 -27.96
CA ALA A 2 -6.21 -20.94 -27.49
C ALA A 2 -4.90 -20.17 -27.54
N ALA A 3 -4.84 -19.08 -28.32
CA ALA A 3 -3.71 -18.17 -28.28
C ALA A 3 -3.58 -17.67 -26.84
N HIS A 4 -2.53 -18.06 -26.13
CA HIS A 4 -2.27 -17.55 -24.79
C HIS A 4 -2.21 -16.02 -24.88
N SER A 5 -3.20 -15.35 -24.29
CA SER A 5 -3.17 -13.90 -24.14
C SER A 5 -1.92 -13.53 -23.34
N LEU A 6 -1.09 -12.68 -23.94
CA LEU A 6 0.16 -12.19 -23.38
C LEU A 6 -0.16 -11.20 -22.24
N ILE A 7 0.54 -11.35 -21.11
CA ILE A 7 0.57 -10.34 -20.05
C ILE A 7 1.69 -9.37 -20.39
N VAL A 8 1.43 -8.08 -20.25
CA VAL A 8 2.43 -7.03 -20.45
C VAL A 8 2.41 -6.05 -19.28
N PRO A 9 3.55 -5.39 -18.99
CA PRO A 9 3.54 -4.22 -18.13
C PRO A 9 2.58 -3.17 -18.67
N LEU A 10 1.85 -2.52 -17.77
CA LEU A 10 0.98 -1.42 -18.11
C LEU A 10 1.83 -0.15 -18.25
N GLU A 11 1.81 0.45 -19.44
CA GLU A 11 2.47 1.72 -19.71
C GLU A 11 1.49 2.89 -19.65
N ILE A 12 1.98 4.11 -19.46
CA ILE A 12 1.15 5.33 -19.40
C ILE A 12 0.30 5.46 -20.67
N THR A 13 0.87 5.10 -21.82
CA THR A 13 0.18 5.11 -23.11
C THR A 13 -0.97 4.12 -23.19
N ASP A 14 -1.04 3.10 -22.33
CA ASP A 14 -2.11 2.12 -22.31
C ASP A 14 -3.27 2.47 -21.38
N VAL A 15 -3.09 3.42 -20.46
CA VAL A 15 -4.07 3.77 -19.42
C VAL A 15 -5.45 4.09 -20.00
N HIS A 16 -5.51 4.83 -21.11
CA HIS A 16 -6.77 5.19 -21.77
C HIS A 16 -7.55 3.99 -22.33
N ARG A 17 -6.87 2.85 -22.53
CA ARG A 17 -7.44 1.60 -23.07
C ARG A 17 -7.96 0.71 -21.95
N MET A 18 -7.59 0.98 -20.70
CA MET A 18 -8.02 0.19 -19.56
C MET A 18 -9.49 0.41 -19.26
N ARG A 19 -10.16 -0.73 -19.02
CA ARG A 19 -11.53 -0.77 -18.53
C ARG A 19 -11.49 -1.16 -17.07
N LEU A 20 -11.42 -0.14 -16.23
CA LEU A 20 -11.47 -0.34 -14.78
C LEU A 20 -12.82 -0.96 -14.40
N LYS A 21 -12.80 -1.83 -13.40
CA LYS A 21 -14.02 -2.39 -12.81
C LYS A 21 -14.91 -1.24 -12.34
N TRP A 22 -16.22 -1.44 -12.39
CA TRP A 22 -17.20 -0.44 -11.93
C TRP A 22 -16.97 -0.02 -10.46
N ALA A 23 -16.48 -0.94 -9.62
CA ALA A 23 -16.16 -0.71 -8.21
C ALA A 23 -14.70 -0.33 -7.99
N SER A 24 -13.95 -0.02 -9.06
CA SER A 24 -12.57 0.44 -8.93
C SER A 24 -12.54 1.77 -8.20
N ARG A 25 -11.52 1.93 -7.36
CA ARG A 25 -11.28 3.18 -6.63
C ARG A 25 -10.44 4.17 -7.41
N TYR A 26 -9.86 3.71 -8.52
CA TYR A 26 -8.98 4.48 -9.35
C TYR A 26 -9.78 5.09 -10.49
N SER A 27 -9.56 6.36 -10.74
CA SER A 27 -9.84 6.96 -12.04
C SER A 27 -8.69 6.64 -13.01
N GLN A 28 -8.87 6.96 -14.29
CA GLN A 28 -7.77 6.89 -15.26
C GLN A 28 -6.61 7.83 -14.88
N GLN A 29 -6.91 8.96 -14.24
CA GLN A 29 -5.89 9.90 -13.80
C GLN A 29 -5.06 9.31 -12.65
N ASP A 30 -5.73 8.72 -11.65
CA ASP A 30 -5.05 8.05 -10.52
C ASP A 30 -4.18 6.89 -11.04
N LEU A 31 -4.71 6.12 -12.00
CA LEU A 31 -3.96 5.03 -12.61
C LEU A 31 -2.72 5.53 -13.36
N ALA A 32 -2.81 6.63 -14.11
CA ALA A 32 -1.66 7.21 -14.79
C ALA A 32 -0.59 7.66 -13.79
N GLN A 33 -1.00 8.23 -12.66
CA GLN A 33 -0.10 8.59 -11.58
C GLN A 33 0.60 7.36 -10.98
N VAL A 34 -0.16 6.31 -10.64
CA VAL A 34 0.40 5.06 -10.10
C VAL A 34 1.40 4.42 -11.07
N VAL A 35 1.09 4.37 -12.38
CA VAL A 35 2.00 3.81 -13.40
C VAL A 35 3.27 4.65 -13.52
N ASN A 36 3.17 5.96 -13.37
CA ASN A 36 4.32 6.86 -13.42
C ASN A 36 5.22 6.74 -12.19
N GLU A 37 4.64 6.59 -11.00
CA GLU A 37 5.37 6.43 -9.73
C GLU A 37 6.00 5.03 -9.57
N ALA A 38 5.38 4.01 -10.17
CA ALA A 38 5.82 2.62 -10.11
C ALA A 38 5.92 1.96 -11.51
N PRO A 39 6.81 2.43 -12.39
CA PRO A 39 6.89 1.93 -13.76
C PRO A 39 7.16 0.43 -13.83
N GLY A 40 6.39 -0.26 -14.68
CA GLY A 40 6.56 -1.69 -14.93
C GLY A 40 6.04 -2.62 -13.85
N LEU A 41 5.46 -2.11 -12.75
CA LEU A 41 4.86 -2.94 -11.70
C LEU A 41 3.40 -3.27 -11.97
N SER A 42 2.60 -2.34 -12.49
CA SER A 42 1.23 -2.64 -12.93
C SER A 42 1.25 -3.52 -14.19
N GLN A 43 0.36 -4.52 -14.25
CA GLN A 43 0.33 -5.54 -15.31
C GLN A 43 -1.06 -5.62 -15.93
N TRP A 44 -1.16 -5.93 -17.22
CA TRP A 44 -2.46 -6.13 -17.85
C TRP A 44 -2.42 -7.08 -19.04
N MET A 45 -3.61 -7.54 -19.43
CA MET A 45 -3.86 -8.42 -20.56
C MET A 45 -4.76 -7.71 -21.58
N PRO A 46 -4.20 -7.03 -22.60
CA PRO A 46 -4.98 -6.19 -23.51
C PRO A 46 -6.14 -6.92 -24.20
N ARG A 47 -5.99 -8.23 -24.45
CA ARG A 47 -7.01 -9.04 -25.12
C ARG A 47 -8.22 -9.36 -24.25
N THR A 48 -8.03 -9.57 -22.95
CA THR A 48 -9.11 -9.94 -22.03
C THR A 48 -9.59 -8.75 -21.21
N GLY A 49 -8.79 -7.69 -21.10
CA GLY A 49 -9.05 -6.55 -20.22
C GLY A 49 -8.79 -6.85 -18.75
N GLU A 50 -8.26 -8.04 -18.41
CA GLU A 50 -7.82 -8.35 -17.04
C GLU A 50 -6.55 -7.57 -16.70
N TYR A 51 -6.44 -7.11 -15.46
CA TYR A 51 -5.34 -6.26 -15.01
C TYR A 51 -5.04 -6.42 -13.53
N LEU A 52 -3.86 -5.92 -13.15
CA LEU A 52 -3.35 -5.78 -11.80
C LEU A 52 -2.71 -4.39 -11.70
N ILE A 53 -3.17 -3.60 -10.73
CA ILE A 53 -2.59 -2.30 -10.36
C ILE A 53 -1.68 -2.54 -9.15
N ALA A 54 -0.43 -2.14 -9.26
CA ALA A 54 0.57 -2.24 -8.19
C ALA A 54 1.30 -0.92 -8.01
N GLY A 55 1.66 -0.64 -6.75
CA GLY A 55 2.38 0.57 -6.36
C GLY A 55 3.35 0.32 -5.22
N ARG A 56 3.84 1.40 -4.60
CA ARG A 56 4.73 1.35 -3.44
C ARG A 56 3.93 1.16 -2.15
N TRP A 57 4.41 0.30 -1.27
CA TRP A 57 3.85 0.19 0.07
C TRP A 57 4.42 1.31 0.96
N ARG A 58 3.60 2.29 1.35
CA ARG A 58 3.98 3.33 2.34
C ARG A 58 5.31 4.03 2.02
N HIS A 59 5.46 4.47 0.77
CA HIS A 59 6.69 5.10 0.26
C HIS A 59 7.95 4.23 0.35
N ARG A 60 7.84 2.91 0.48
CA ARG A 60 8.99 2.00 0.49
C ARG A 60 9.25 1.44 -0.90
N ASP A 61 10.47 1.60 -1.36
CA ASP A 61 10.88 1.18 -2.70
C ASP A 61 11.04 -0.33 -2.80
N GLU A 62 11.34 -1.02 -1.71
CA GLU A 62 11.60 -2.45 -1.66
C GLU A 62 10.35 -3.31 -1.48
N VAL A 63 9.20 -2.70 -1.18
CA VAL A 63 7.91 -3.40 -0.95
C VAL A 63 6.87 -2.92 -1.95
N VAL A 64 6.31 -3.85 -2.71
CA VAL A 64 5.24 -3.62 -3.67
C VAL A 64 3.91 -3.95 -3.04
N VAL A 65 2.90 -3.10 -3.22
CA VAL A 65 1.51 -3.39 -2.83
C VAL A 65 0.66 -3.65 -4.06
N ILE A 66 -0.12 -4.73 -4.04
CA ILE A 66 -1.21 -4.95 -4.98
C ILE A 66 -2.38 -4.10 -4.52
N LEU A 67 -2.65 -3.05 -5.28
CA LEU A 67 -3.68 -2.04 -5.00
C LEU A 67 -5.05 -2.51 -5.47
N GLU A 68 -5.10 -3.13 -6.65
CA GLU A 68 -6.31 -3.68 -7.23
C GLU A 68 -5.95 -4.81 -8.20
N VAL A 69 -6.79 -5.84 -8.27
CA VAL A 69 -6.64 -6.88 -9.28
C VAL A 69 -8.00 -7.35 -9.79
N THR A 70 -8.09 -7.59 -11.10
CA THR A 70 -9.30 -8.14 -11.69
C THR A 70 -9.63 -9.52 -11.11
N THR A 71 -10.91 -9.90 -11.17
CA THR A 71 -11.35 -11.24 -10.77
C THR A 71 -11.57 -12.01 -12.06
N GLY A 72 -10.76 -13.04 -12.29
CA GLY A 72 -10.78 -13.76 -13.55
C GLY A 72 -9.79 -14.92 -13.59
N PRO A 73 -9.86 -15.77 -14.62
CA PRO A 73 -9.04 -16.97 -14.75
C PRO A 73 -7.54 -16.67 -14.86
N ASN A 74 -7.14 -15.44 -15.20
CA ASN A 74 -5.72 -15.07 -15.33
C ASN A 74 -5.15 -14.34 -14.11
N THR A 75 -5.92 -14.17 -13.04
CA THR A 75 -5.50 -13.42 -11.85
C THR A 75 -4.18 -13.93 -11.26
N VAL A 76 -4.05 -15.25 -11.08
CA VAL A 76 -2.81 -15.86 -10.57
C VAL A 76 -1.64 -15.65 -11.53
N ARG A 77 -1.90 -15.69 -12.84
CA ARG A 77 -0.87 -15.42 -13.86
C ARG A 77 -0.39 -13.97 -13.81
N LEU A 78 -1.29 -13.01 -13.60
CA LEU A 78 -0.96 -11.60 -13.41
C LEU A 78 -0.08 -11.38 -12.17
N ILE A 79 -0.40 -12.05 -11.05
CA ILE A 79 0.40 -11.96 -9.82
C ILE A 79 1.80 -12.55 -10.03
N ASN A 80 1.90 -13.71 -10.69
CA ASN A 80 3.21 -14.31 -10.99
C ASN A 80 4.04 -13.43 -11.91
N HIS A 81 3.43 -12.81 -12.92
CA HIS A 81 4.12 -11.88 -13.81
C HIS A 81 4.58 -10.61 -13.08
N LEU A 82 3.75 -10.08 -12.16
CA LEU A 82 4.19 -9.02 -11.24
C LEU A 82 5.38 -9.47 -10.41
N ALA A 83 5.37 -10.68 -9.85
CA ALA A 83 6.46 -11.19 -9.02
C ALA A 83 7.79 -11.26 -9.79
N GLU A 84 7.75 -11.71 -11.04
CA GLU A 84 8.91 -11.71 -11.94
C GLU A 84 9.40 -10.28 -12.22
N ALA A 85 8.49 -9.36 -12.56
CA ALA A 85 8.83 -7.96 -12.83
C ALA A 85 9.41 -7.25 -11.59
N ALA A 86 8.80 -7.47 -10.43
CA ALA A 86 9.24 -6.91 -9.15
C ALA A 86 10.63 -7.46 -8.76
N ALA A 87 10.85 -8.77 -8.90
CA ALA A 87 12.14 -9.38 -8.63
C ALA A 87 13.24 -8.84 -9.56
N ALA A 88 12.94 -8.63 -10.85
CA ALA A 88 13.86 -8.03 -11.82
C ALA A 88 14.24 -6.58 -11.45
N GLN A 89 13.35 -5.86 -10.75
CA GLN A 89 13.60 -4.52 -10.20
C GLN A 89 14.21 -4.53 -8.79
N GLY A 90 14.60 -5.68 -8.25
CA GLY A 90 15.20 -5.79 -6.91
C GLY A 90 14.23 -5.60 -5.74
N LYS A 91 12.92 -5.68 -5.99
CA LYS A 91 11.90 -5.63 -4.93
C LYS A 91 11.98 -6.90 -4.07
N ARG A 92 11.70 -6.76 -2.77
CA ARG A 92 11.90 -7.82 -1.77
C ARG A 92 10.60 -8.49 -1.33
N LEU A 93 9.48 -7.78 -1.42
CA LEU A 93 8.20 -8.24 -0.92
C LEU A 93 7.05 -7.71 -1.78
N ILE A 94 6.05 -8.56 -2.01
CA ILE A 94 4.75 -8.16 -2.56
C ILE A 94 3.71 -8.41 -1.48
N VAL A 95 2.94 -7.37 -1.13
CA VAL A 95 1.84 -7.45 -0.17
C VAL A 95 0.51 -7.19 -0.86
N MET A 96 -0.55 -7.76 -0.31
CA MET A 96 -1.92 -7.50 -0.72
C MET A 96 -2.75 -7.32 0.56
N HIS A 97 -3.61 -6.29 0.57
CA HIS A 97 -4.40 -5.95 1.75
C HIS A 97 -5.89 -6.28 1.56
N GLU A 98 -6.46 -7.10 2.44
CA GLU A 98 -7.89 -7.49 2.42
C GLU A 98 -8.78 -6.51 3.20
N GLN A 99 -8.71 -5.21 2.89
CA GLN A 99 -9.55 -4.24 3.60
C GLN A 99 -11.01 -4.24 3.11
N HIS A 100 -11.26 -4.58 1.84
CA HIS A 100 -12.55 -4.36 1.19
C HIS A 100 -13.07 -5.56 0.40
N GLU A 101 -12.18 -6.44 -0.05
CA GLU A 101 -12.52 -7.67 -0.76
C GLU A 101 -11.83 -8.82 -0.03
N ARG A 102 -12.62 -9.79 0.44
CA ARG A 102 -12.10 -11.02 1.04
C ARG A 102 -12.13 -12.13 0.01
N ARG A 103 -11.00 -12.78 -0.23
CA ARG A 103 -10.88 -13.89 -1.16
C ARG A 103 -10.77 -15.23 -0.43
N SER A 104 -10.98 -16.31 -1.16
CA SER A 104 -10.84 -17.65 -0.59
C SER A 104 -9.38 -17.92 -0.21
N PRO A 105 -9.10 -18.70 0.85
CA PRO A 105 -7.74 -19.10 1.18
C PRO A 105 -7.01 -19.82 0.02
N LEU A 106 -7.76 -20.54 -0.83
CA LEU A 106 -7.23 -21.22 -2.01
C LEU A 106 -6.61 -20.24 -3.01
N PHE A 107 -7.21 -19.06 -3.20
CA PHE A 107 -6.66 -18.03 -4.08
C PHE A 107 -5.23 -17.63 -3.67
N TYR A 108 -5.01 -17.41 -2.37
CA TYR A 108 -3.69 -17.04 -1.85
C TYR A 108 -2.69 -18.17 -1.99
N ALA A 109 -3.11 -19.41 -1.70
CA ALA A 109 -2.27 -20.58 -1.89
C ALA A 109 -1.83 -20.75 -3.36
N GLU A 110 -2.76 -20.60 -4.31
CA GLU A 110 -2.46 -20.65 -5.75
C GLU A 110 -1.54 -19.52 -6.20
N ALA A 111 -1.72 -18.32 -5.64
CA ALA A 111 -0.85 -17.16 -5.86
C ALA A 111 0.48 -17.22 -5.06
N ARG A 112 0.73 -18.29 -4.31
CA ARG A 112 1.91 -18.48 -3.43
C ARG A 112 2.09 -17.35 -2.41
N MET A 113 0.98 -16.75 -1.98
CA MET A 113 0.95 -15.75 -0.93
C MET A 113 0.66 -16.42 0.42
N SER A 114 1.34 -15.95 1.45
CA SER A 114 1.11 -16.37 2.83
C SER A 114 0.58 -15.21 3.66
N LEU A 115 -0.28 -15.50 4.64
CA LEU A 115 -0.71 -14.52 5.63
C LEU A 115 0.51 -14.03 6.42
N LEU A 116 0.77 -12.72 6.37
CA LEU A 116 1.81 -12.08 7.19
C LEU A 116 1.24 -11.66 8.54
N GLU A 117 0.10 -10.97 8.52
CA GLU A 117 -0.49 -10.37 9.71
C GLU A 117 -2.00 -10.19 9.55
N GLN A 118 -2.73 -10.23 10.66
CA GLN A 118 -4.15 -9.92 10.72
C GLN A 118 -4.35 -8.59 11.45
N ILE A 119 -4.85 -7.58 10.74
CA ILE A 119 -5.15 -6.27 11.32
C ILE A 119 -6.57 -6.29 11.88
N LEU A 120 -6.70 -5.95 13.16
CA LEU A 120 -7.99 -5.80 13.83
C LEU A 120 -8.31 -4.31 13.95
N VAL A 121 -9.33 -3.86 13.22
CA VAL A 121 -9.81 -2.48 13.29
C VAL A 121 -10.93 -2.42 14.31
N TYR A 122 -10.71 -1.64 15.37
CA TYR A 122 -11.71 -1.35 16.38
C TYR A 122 -12.21 0.08 16.20
N GLU A 123 -13.53 0.27 16.21
CA GLU A 123 -14.12 1.59 16.31
C GLU A 123 -14.28 1.95 17.79
N ALA A 124 -13.60 3.01 18.23
CA ALA A 124 -13.71 3.48 19.60
C ALA A 124 -15.10 4.11 19.81
N VAL A 125 -15.96 3.42 20.56
CA VAL A 125 -17.15 4.05 21.14
C VAL A 125 -16.64 4.94 22.28
N ILE A 126 -16.84 6.25 22.17
CA ILE A 126 -16.33 7.21 23.17
C ILE A 126 -16.94 6.88 24.53
N PHE A 127 -16.13 6.34 25.43
CA PHE A 127 -16.42 6.28 26.85
C PHE A 127 -15.67 7.42 27.53
N SER A 128 -16.31 8.07 28.50
CA SER A 128 -15.61 8.98 29.41
C SER A 128 -14.57 8.17 30.19
N LEU A 129 -13.30 8.30 29.81
CA LEU A 129 -12.21 7.69 30.55
C LEU A 129 -12.11 8.35 31.94
N PRO A 130 -11.88 7.57 33.02
CA PRO A 130 -11.57 8.15 34.32
C PRO A 130 -10.34 9.05 34.21
N GLN A 131 -10.32 10.17 34.93
CA GLN A 131 -9.18 11.10 34.95
C GLN A 131 -7.92 10.36 35.43
N MET A 132 -7.07 9.98 34.48
CA MET A 132 -5.73 9.50 34.77
C MET A 132 -4.81 10.70 34.97
N VAL A 133 -3.90 10.60 35.94
CA VAL A 133 -2.80 11.56 36.10
C VAL A 133 -1.89 11.39 34.88
N ALA A 134 -1.88 12.37 33.98
CA ALA A 134 -1.06 12.34 32.78
C ALA A 134 0.42 12.39 33.16
N ARG A 135 1.14 11.29 32.93
CA ARG A 135 2.61 11.20 33.12
C ARG A 135 3.41 11.77 31.96
N LEU A 136 2.73 12.03 30.83
CA LEU A 136 3.35 12.48 29.60
C LEU A 136 3.01 13.95 29.32
N ARG A 137 4.01 14.73 28.93
CA ARG A 137 3.86 16.02 28.25
C ARG A 137 3.83 15.77 26.75
N PHE A 138 2.79 16.27 26.08
CA PHE A 138 2.68 16.19 24.63
C PHE A 138 3.16 17.49 23.98
N GLU A 139 4.08 17.37 23.05
CA GLU A 139 4.63 18.47 22.25
C GLU A 139 4.20 18.28 20.80
N ARG A 140 3.68 19.34 20.18
CA ARG A 140 3.30 19.30 18.77
C ARG A 140 4.56 19.26 17.92
N VAL A 141 4.62 18.32 16.99
CA VAL A 141 5.70 18.21 16.01
C VAL A 141 5.43 19.18 14.86
N THR A 142 6.47 19.89 14.43
CA THR A 142 6.47 20.77 13.26
C THR A 142 7.52 20.31 12.28
N GLY A 143 7.26 20.41 10.98
CA GLY A 143 8.16 19.89 9.93
C GLY A 143 9.53 20.61 9.81
N ASP A 144 9.73 21.69 10.56
CA ASP A 144 10.93 22.53 10.46
C ASP A 144 12.09 22.04 11.34
N ASP A 145 11.84 21.08 12.25
CA ASP A 145 12.85 20.54 13.17
C ASP A 145 13.28 19.11 12.78
N PRO A 146 14.45 18.94 12.13
CA PRO A 146 14.92 17.63 11.71
C PRO A 146 15.30 16.70 12.87
N PHE A 147 15.62 17.23 14.07
CA PHE A 147 15.93 16.40 15.22
C PHE A 147 14.67 15.73 15.77
N VAL A 148 13.58 16.49 15.88
CA VAL A 148 12.27 15.95 16.30
C VAL A 148 11.74 14.94 15.28
N MET A 149 11.97 15.15 13.99
CA MET A 149 11.63 14.15 12.95
C MET A 149 12.40 12.84 13.15
N GLY A 150 13.69 12.92 13.47
CA GLY A 150 14.51 11.74 13.80
C GLY A 150 13.98 10.97 15.01
N GLU A 151 13.63 11.67 16.09
CA GLU A 151 13.03 11.05 17.29
C GLU A 151 11.68 10.39 16.97
N LEU A 152 10.85 11.03 16.14
CA LEU A 152 9.56 10.49 15.72
C LEU A 152 9.70 9.18 14.93
N LEU A 153 10.64 9.15 13.98
CA LEU A 153 10.98 7.96 13.22
C LEU A 153 11.53 6.85 14.11
N GLU A 154 12.41 7.18 15.04
CA GLU A 154 12.97 6.20 15.97
C GLU A 154 11.87 5.59 16.86
N LEU A 155 10.99 6.43 17.42
CA LEU A 155 9.86 5.97 18.23
C LEU A 155 8.91 5.08 17.43
N ASP A 156 8.59 5.45 16.19
CA ASP A 156 7.77 4.65 15.29
C ASP A 156 8.40 3.28 15.02
N HIS A 157 9.71 3.24 14.75
CA HIS A 157 10.43 2.00 14.44
C HIS A 157 10.59 1.08 15.66
N GLN A 158 10.60 1.65 16.86
CA GLN A 158 10.56 0.90 18.12
C GLN A 158 9.16 0.36 18.43
N ALA A 159 8.12 1.13 18.11
CA ALA A 159 6.72 0.79 18.42
C ALA A 159 6.12 -0.24 17.45
N PHE A 160 6.53 -0.22 16.18
CA PHE A 160 5.95 -1.03 15.12
C PHE A 160 6.94 -2.01 14.50
N SER A 161 6.40 -3.12 13.98
CA SER A 161 7.22 -4.08 13.20
C SER A 161 7.67 -3.47 11.88
N TRP A 162 8.79 -3.97 11.34
CA TRP A 162 9.47 -3.41 10.16
C TRP A 162 8.59 -3.14 8.94
N LEU A 163 7.50 -3.90 8.73
CA LEU A 163 6.58 -3.72 7.61
C LEU A 163 5.74 -2.42 7.76
N TRP A 164 5.55 -1.97 9.00
CA TRP A 164 4.68 -0.88 9.42
C TRP A 164 5.43 0.40 9.78
N TRP A 165 6.74 0.43 9.56
CA TRP A 165 7.52 1.64 9.74
C TRP A 165 7.06 2.73 8.78
N ASN A 166 6.82 3.92 9.33
CA ASN A 166 6.67 5.15 8.58
C ASN A 166 8.03 5.56 7.99
N SER A 167 7.98 6.23 6.84
CA SER A 167 9.11 6.93 6.25
C SER A 167 9.07 8.43 6.56
N GLU A 168 10.18 9.12 6.31
CA GLU A 168 10.23 10.59 6.39
C GLU A 168 9.24 11.24 5.41
N ASP A 169 9.08 10.67 4.21
CA ASP A 169 8.10 11.13 3.22
C ASP A 169 6.66 10.99 3.75
N GLU A 170 6.36 9.87 4.40
CA GLU A 170 5.03 9.61 4.98
C GLU A 170 4.71 10.61 6.10
N PHE A 171 5.64 10.88 7.02
CA PHE A 171 5.45 11.90 8.04
C PHE A 171 5.36 13.31 7.44
N SER A 172 6.13 13.60 6.40
CA SER A 172 6.06 14.87 5.68
C SER A 172 4.70 15.08 5.03
N GLU A 173 4.07 14.03 4.51
CA GLU A 173 2.70 14.09 3.98
C GLU A 173 1.68 14.37 5.09
N TYR A 174 1.80 13.68 6.23
CA TYR A 174 0.93 13.93 7.38
C TYR A 174 1.03 15.37 7.89
N LEU A 175 2.24 15.91 8.02
CA LEU A 175 2.45 17.29 8.48
C LEU A 175 1.97 18.36 7.49
N ARG A 176 1.80 18.00 6.19
CA ARG A 176 1.24 18.89 5.17
C ARG A 176 -0.29 18.86 5.14
N ASP A 177 -0.93 17.82 5.65
CA ASP A 177 -2.40 17.77 5.72
C ASP A 177 -2.90 18.63 6.90
N PRO A 178 -3.63 19.74 6.65
CA PRO A 178 -4.09 20.63 7.72
C PRO A 178 -5.10 19.99 8.68
N ARG A 179 -5.57 18.77 8.40
CA ARG A 179 -6.49 18.00 9.25
C ARG A 179 -5.75 17.05 10.20
N VAL A 180 -4.43 16.94 10.08
CA VAL A 180 -3.60 16.03 10.86
C VAL A 180 -2.69 16.82 11.78
N ASP A 181 -2.69 16.47 13.06
CA ASP A 181 -1.75 16.97 14.04
C ASP A 181 -0.94 15.81 14.62
N ILE A 182 0.38 15.97 14.67
CA ILE A 182 1.29 14.99 15.25
C ILE A 182 1.83 15.53 16.56
N TYR A 183 1.81 14.70 17.60
CA TYR A 183 2.33 15.02 18.93
C TYR A 183 3.29 13.93 19.40
N LEU A 184 4.42 14.35 19.98
CA LEU A 184 5.35 13.46 20.67
C LEU A 184 5.11 13.54 22.18
N GLY A 185 4.86 12.39 22.81
CA GLY A 185 4.72 12.28 24.27
C GLY A 185 6.08 12.08 24.92
N ARG A 186 6.43 12.93 25.88
CA ARG A 186 7.65 12.82 26.69
C ARG A 186 7.30 12.63 28.15
N ASP A 187 8.11 11.88 28.90
CA ASP A 187 7.99 11.85 30.36
C ASP A 187 8.17 13.27 30.93
N GLN A 188 7.42 13.59 32.00
CA GLN A 188 7.56 14.85 32.74
C GLN A 188 8.86 14.93 33.56
#